data_AF-A0A957G0H0-F1
#
_entry.id   AF-A0A957G0H0-F1
#
_cell.length_a   1.000
_cell.length_b   1.000
_cell.length_c   1.000
_cell.angle_alpha   90.00
_cell.angle_beta   90.00
_cell.angle_gamma   90.00
#
_symmetry.space_group_name_H-M   'P 1'
#
loop_
_entity.id
_entity.type
_entity.pdbx_description
1 polymer ?
#
loop_
_entity_poly.entity_id
_entity_poly.type
_entity_poly.pdbx_seq_one_letter_code
_entity_poly.pdbx_strand_id
1 'polypeptide(L)'
;MRSYRHWLLALLLFGLAAVALVAAAPPAQAQTVAPAGLPPGAIPPAQAGDDTACRLCHQDTDGEFTLPSGETRSARVDMDSLAHSAHGAADLACTDCHDGNRFGQPHEEPTAADFRAFELENNASCVRCHGAPHITSHEATAENPEPNAVCTDCHGSHDVATVADWPAADQADRCIDCHDASDEVRLLVISSAGLFTDTVDENYCLSCHREDGPGLMLGDDESVSTQFDESAFRSSVHGEDNEWGEISCRHCHENATPYPHPAVEAADHRDYSLAMSENCAACHDHNFELAQDSVHADALADGDRDAAVCTDCHGFHNVVPAAEPRSNVSQICRQCHSTIYDEYATSVHGDSLLNDENQDVPTCIECHGVHNIGDPTTNLFRIRSPQLCAECHANEL
;
A
#
# COMPACT_ATOMS: atom_id res chain seq x y z
N MET A 1 -53.14 48.54 -35.69
CA MET A 1 -52.76 47.97 -36.99
C MET A 1 -52.58 46.46 -36.78
N ARG A 2 -53.32 45.65 -37.56
CA ARG A 2 -53.56 44.18 -37.55
C ARG A 2 -52.37 43.32 -37.04
N SER A 3 -52.46 42.34 -36.13
CA SER A 3 -53.41 41.22 -35.81
C SER A 3 -53.13 39.88 -36.52
N TYR A 4 -53.36 38.78 -35.78
CA TYR A 4 -53.50 37.34 -36.14
C TYR A 4 -52.19 36.51 -36.08
N ARG A 5 -51.97 35.52 -35.18
CA ARG A 5 -52.75 34.39 -34.61
C ARG A 5 -53.28 33.35 -35.64
N HIS A 6 -52.60 32.19 -35.62
CA HIS A 6 -53.09 30.80 -35.78
C HIS A 6 -53.25 30.18 -37.17
N TRP A 7 -53.22 28.82 -37.17
CA TRP A 7 -53.36 27.78 -38.22
C TRP A 7 -52.04 27.15 -38.71
N LEU A 8 -51.53 26.05 -38.12
CA LEU A 8 -51.90 24.61 -38.23
C LEU A 8 -51.68 23.95 -39.61
N LEU A 9 -50.88 22.87 -39.55
CA LEU A 9 -50.92 21.61 -40.31
C LEU A 9 -50.03 21.40 -41.55
N ALA A 10 -49.07 20.50 -41.32
CA ALA A 10 -48.71 19.32 -42.12
C ALA A 10 -47.91 19.51 -43.41
N LEU A 11 -46.63 19.07 -43.35
CA LEU A 11 -46.07 18.15 -44.32
C LEU A 11 -44.94 17.34 -43.66
N LEU A 12 -45.30 16.11 -43.27
CA LEU A 12 -44.38 14.98 -43.09
C LEU A 12 -43.60 14.78 -44.38
N LEU A 13 -42.27 14.68 -44.33
CA LEU A 13 -41.46 13.83 -45.22
C LEU A 13 -40.04 13.69 -44.64
N PHE A 14 -39.79 12.50 -44.09
CA PHE A 14 -38.52 11.76 -44.02
C PHE A 14 -37.21 12.57 -43.90
N GLY A 15 -36.80 12.80 -42.65
CA GLY A 15 -35.40 12.94 -42.27
C GLY A 15 -35.02 11.80 -41.33
N LEU A 16 -34.48 10.71 -41.86
CA LEU A 16 -33.77 9.70 -41.10
C LEU A 16 -32.54 10.37 -40.47
N ALA A 17 -32.68 10.83 -39.23
CA ALA A 17 -31.53 11.16 -38.40
C ALA A 17 -30.82 9.85 -38.06
N ALA A 18 -29.65 9.64 -38.67
CA ALA A 18 -28.70 8.65 -38.22
C ALA A 18 -28.25 9.06 -36.81
N VAL A 19 -28.91 8.49 -35.79
CA VAL A 19 -28.37 8.44 -34.43
C VAL A 19 -27.17 7.52 -34.52
N ALA A 20 -25.97 8.10 -34.61
CA ALA A 20 -24.76 7.36 -34.34
C ALA A 20 -24.84 6.96 -32.86
N LEU A 21 -25.19 5.70 -32.61
CA LEU A 21 -24.85 5.07 -31.34
C LEU A 21 -23.32 5.12 -31.26
N VAL A 22 -22.80 6.09 -30.49
CA VAL A 22 -21.50 5.91 -29.87
C VAL A 22 -21.72 4.79 -28.85
N ALA A 23 -21.43 3.56 -29.29
CA ALA A 23 -21.27 2.46 -28.36
C ALA A 23 -20.17 2.90 -27.39
N ALA A 24 -20.55 3.21 -26.15
CA ALA A 24 -19.61 3.31 -25.07
C ALA A 24 -18.84 1.99 -25.08
N ALA A 25 -17.54 2.06 -25.37
CA ALA A 25 -16.68 0.92 -25.20
C ALA A 25 -16.85 0.46 -23.74
N PRO A 26 -17.05 -0.84 -23.49
CA PRO A 26 -17.05 -1.32 -22.11
C PRO A 26 -15.75 -0.83 -21.45
N PRO A 27 -15.78 -0.48 -20.15
CA PRO A 27 -14.56 -0.14 -19.43
C PRO A 27 -13.55 -1.24 -19.72
N ALA A 28 -12.36 -0.85 -20.17
CA ALA A 28 -11.27 -1.78 -20.37
C ALA A 28 -11.16 -2.54 -19.04
N GLN A 29 -11.53 -3.82 -19.06
CA GLN A 29 -11.34 -4.68 -17.91
C GLN A 29 -9.86 -4.56 -17.60
N ALA A 30 -9.55 -3.98 -16.43
CA ALA A 30 -8.21 -4.00 -15.89
C ALA A 30 -7.80 -5.46 -15.97
N GLN A 31 -6.90 -5.76 -16.90
CA GLN A 31 -6.30 -7.06 -16.98
C GLN A 31 -5.64 -7.21 -15.63
N THR A 32 -6.13 -8.18 -14.85
CA THR A 32 -5.36 -8.72 -13.74
C THR A 32 -4.07 -9.21 -14.38
N VAL A 33 -3.07 -8.34 -14.47
CA VAL A 33 -1.70 -8.74 -14.65
C VAL A 33 -1.39 -9.39 -13.32
N ALA A 34 -1.68 -10.69 -13.23
CA ALA A 34 -0.97 -11.53 -12.29
C ALA A 34 0.51 -11.15 -12.42
N PRO A 35 1.27 -10.98 -11.32
CA PRO A 35 2.72 -10.91 -11.44
C PRO A 35 3.08 -12.04 -12.38
N ALA A 36 3.89 -11.76 -13.40
CA ALA A 36 4.22 -12.75 -14.40
C ALA A 36 4.91 -13.91 -13.68
N GLY A 37 4.11 -14.87 -13.22
CA GLY A 37 4.56 -16.21 -12.94
C GLY A 37 5.31 -16.59 -14.19
N LEU A 38 6.56 -17.02 -14.00
CA LEU A 38 7.42 -17.49 -15.07
C LEU A 38 6.54 -18.21 -16.10
N PRO A 39 6.50 -17.76 -17.37
CA PRO A 39 5.59 -18.34 -18.34
C PRO A 39 5.80 -19.86 -18.29
N PRO A 40 4.73 -20.67 -18.22
CA PRO A 40 4.88 -22.11 -18.15
C PRO A 40 5.66 -22.54 -19.41
N GLY A 41 6.95 -22.88 -19.21
CA GLY A 41 7.92 -23.09 -20.29
C GLY A 41 9.19 -22.23 -20.31
N ALA A 42 9.49 -21.42 -19.28
CA ALA A 42 10.80 -20.74 -19.19
C ALA A 42 11.94 -21.63 -18.65
N ILE A 43 11.63 -22.82 -18.13
CA ILE A 43 12.65 -23.86 -17.94
C ILE A 43 12.80 -24.52 -19.32
N PRO A 44 13.99 -24.51 -19.94
CA PRO A 44 14.27 -25.36 -21.09
C PRO A 44 13.76 -26.76 -20.77
N PRO A 45 13.13 -27.51 -21.69
CA PRO A 45 12.75 -28.89 -21.39
C PRO A 45 13.99 -29.58 -20.84
N ALA A 46 13.90 -30.13 -19.63
CA ALA A 46 14.96 -30.91 -19.02
C ALA A 46 15.42 -31.88 -20.10
N GLN A 47 16.62 -31.66 -20.64
CA GLN A 47 17.24 -32.69 -21.44
C GLN A 47 17.38 -33.83 -20.46
N ALA A 48 16.84 -35.01 -20.76
CA ALA A 48 16.99 -36.18 -19.91
C ALA A 48 18.50 -36.47 -19.76
N GLY A 49 19.12 -35.81 -18.79
CA GLY A 49 20.45 -36.08 -18.30
C GLY A 49 20.34 -37.38 -17.53
N ASP A 50 21.21 -38.32 -17.84
CA ASP A 50 21.25 -39.57 -17.13
C ASP A 50 21.82 -39.34 -15.72
N ASP A 51 20.94 -39.02 -14.75
CA ASP A 51 21.29 -38.89 -13.33
C ASP A 51 21.61 -40.23 -12.67
N THR A 52 21.53 -41.36 -13.40
CA THR A 52 21.76 -42.68 -12.84
C THR A 52 23.12 -42.75 -12.14
N ALA A 53 24.16 -42.14 -12.72
CA ALA A 53 25.48 -42.10 -12.09
C ALA A 53 25.47 -41.36 -10.74
N CYS A 54 24.78 -40.23 -10.66
CA CYS A 54 24.65 -39.43 -9.44
C CYS A 54 23.88 -40.22 -8.37
N ARG A 55 22.73 -40.79 -8.74
CA ARG A 55 21.88 -41.58 -7.82
C ARG A 55 22.60 -42.82 -7.30
N LEU A 56 23.36 -43.51 -8.15
CA LEU A 56 24.15 -44.69 -7.73
C LEU A 56 25.16 -44.38 -6.62
N CYS A 57 25.76 -43.18 -6.63
CA CYS A 57 26.77 -42.80 -5.66
C CYS A 57 26.23 -42.01 -4.48
N HIS A 58 25.15 -41.23 -4.64
CA HIS A 58 24.66 -40.31 -3.60
C HIS A 58 23.39 -40.79 -2.89
N GLN A 59 22.60 -41.72 -3.43
CA GLN A 59 21.35 -42.14 -2.76
C GLN A 59 21.59 -43.01 -1.51
N ASP A 60 22.58 -43.90 -1.59
CA ASP A 60 22.85 -44.90 -0.55
C ASP A 60 24.34 -44.98 -0.24
N THR A 61 24.86 -43.86 0.27
CA THR A 61 26.25 -43.71 0.67
C THR A 61 26.36 -43.23 2.11
N ASP A 62 27.39 -43.71 2.80
CA ASP A 62 27.84 -43.17 4.09
C ASP A 62 29.08 -42.27 3.90
N GLY A 63 29.37 -41.92 2.64
CA GLY A 63 30.45 -41.00 2.30
C GLY A 63 30.16 -39.60 2.83
N GLU A 64 31.22 -38.94 3.28
CA GLU A 64 31.19 -37.55 3.73
C GLU A 64 32.25 -36.76 2.97
N PHE A 65 32.06 -35.46 2.89
CA PHE A 65 33.08 -34.54 2.42
C PHE A 65 33.46 -33.58 3.55
N THR A 66 34.74 -33.20 3.59
CA THR A 66 35.31 -32.32 4.60
C THR A 66 35.85 -31.07 3.93
N LEU A 67 35.42 -29.90 4.39
CA LEU A 67 35.91 -28.63 3.89
C LEU A 67 37.26 -28.27 4.55
N PRO A 68 38.04 -27.32 3.99
CA PRO A 68 39.30 -26.84 4.57
C PRO A 68 39.19 -26.34 6.02
N SER A 69 38.00 -25.87 6.45
CA SER A 69 37.68 -25.54 7.83
C SER A 69 37.74 -26.73 8.80
N GLY A 70 37.71 -27.96 8.28
CA GLY A 70 37.64 -29.20 9.04
C GLY A 70 36.20 -29.65 9.34
N GLU A 71 35.21 -28.90 8.87
CA GLU A 71 33.80 -29.27 9.02
C GLU A 71 33.42 -30.36 8.00
N THR A 72 32.57 -31.30 8.41
CA THR A 72 32.19 -32.47 7.61
C THR A 72 30.66 -32.55 7.44
N ARG A 73 30.20 -32.97 6.25
CA ARG A 73 28.80 -33.25 5.94
C ARG A 73 28.68 -34.51 5.09
N SER A 74 27.52 -35.16 5.23
CA SER A 74 27.17 -36.32 4.42
C SER A 74 27.06 -35.94 2.94
N ALA A 75 27.57 -36.81 2.07
CA ALA A 75 27.34 -36.76 0.63
C ALA A 75 26.05 -37.47 0.21
N ARG A 76 25.29 -38.02 1.18
CA ARG A 76 24.01 -38.71 0.91
C ARG A 76 22.92 -37.70 0.53
N VAL A 77 22.17 -38.02 -0.51
CA VAL A 77 20.92 -37.35 -0.88
C VAL A 77 19.75 -38.27 -0.56
N ASP A 78 18.81 -37.80 0.25
CA ASP A 78 17.56 -38.51 0.51
C ASP A 78 16.65 -38.39 -0.71
N MET A 79 16.55 -39.49 -1.47
CA MET A 79 15.76 -39.55 -2.69
C MET A 79 14.26 -39.50 -2.43
N ASP A 80 13.79 -39.95 -1.26
CA ASP A 80 12.38 -39.86 -0.92
C ASP A 80 12.03 -38.40 -0.61
N SER A 81 12.84 -37.70 0.19
CA SER A 81 12.66 -36.27 0.47
C SER A 81 12.74 -35.43 -0.81
N LEU A 82 13.71 -35.71 -1.69
CA LEU A 82 13.83 -35.03 -2.98
C LEU A 82 12.61 -35.26 -3.87
N ALA A 83 12.10 -36.50 -3.96
CA ALA A 83 10.92 -36.81 -4.77
C ALA A 83 9.65 -36.07 -4.30
N HIS A 84 9.55 -35.73 -3.01
CA HIS A 84 8.44 -34.96 -2.45
C HIS A 84 8.68 -33.44 -2.46
N SER A 85 9.85 -32.97 -2.88
CA SER A 85 10.14 -31.55 -3.05
C SER A 85 9.46 -30.96 -4.29
N ALA A 86 9.35 -29.63 -4.34
CA ALA A 86 8.85 -28.88 -5.49
C ALA A 86 9.65 -29.16 -6.77
N HIS A 87 10.97 -29.36 -6.64
CA HIS A 87 11.86 -29.63 -7.77
C HIS A 87 11.83 -31.09 -8.21
N GLY A 88 11.62 -32.03 -7.28
CA GLY A 88 11.36 -33.44 -7.60
C GLY A 88 10.03 -33.63 -8.32
N ALA A 89 8.98 -32.91 -7.91
CA ALA A 89 7.70 -32.87 -8.60
C ALA A 89 7.79 -32.27 -10.02
N ALA A 90 8.74 -31.36 -10.24
CA ALA A 90 9.06 -30.78 -11.54
C ALA A 90 9.96 -31.67 -12.41
N ASP A 91 10.36 -32.85 -11.91
CA ASP A 91 11.24 -33.82 -12.61
C ASP A 91 12.58 -33.20 -13.06
N LEU A 92 13.15 -32.32 -12.22
CA LEU A 92 14.46 -31.72 -12.50
C LEU A 92 15.58 -32.76 -12.33
N ALA A 93 16.53 -32.75 -13.27
CA ALA A 93 17.73 -33.56 -13.18
C ALA A 93 18.74 -32.93 -12.21
N CYS A 94 19.62 -33.74 -11.62
CA CYS A 94 20.69 -33.27 -10.73
C CYS A 94 21.54 -32.18 -11.42
N THR A 95 21.80 -32.35 -12.72
CA THR A 95 22.62 -31.42 -13.52
C THR A 95 21.92 -30.11 -13.90
N ASP A 96 20.61 -29.99 -13.67
CA ASP A 96 19.90 -28.73 -13.90
C ASP A 96 20.32 -27.67 -12.85
N CYS A 97 20.54 -28.12 -11.60
CA CYS A 97 21.00 -27.28 -10.49
C CYS A 97 22.52 -27.37 -10.27
N HIS A 98 23.09 -28.57 -10.34
CA HIS A 98 24.54 -28.80 -10.24
C HIS A 98 25.22 -28.64 -11.59
N ASP A 99 25.46 -27.39 -12.01
CA ASP A 99 26.16 -27.10 -13.26
C ASP A 99 27.70 -27.16 -13.14
N GLY A 100 28.33 -27.30 -14.31
CA GLY A 100 29.78 -27.21 -14.46
C GLY A 100 30.52 -28.55 -14.51
N ASN A 101 31.77 -28.51 -15.02
CA ASN A 101 32.71 -29.64 -15.01
C ASN A 101 33.04 -30.18 -13.59
N ARG A 102 32.48 -29.56 -12.53
CA ARG A 102 32.62 -29.94 -11.11
C ARG A 102 31.67 -31.06 -10.66
N PHE A 103 30.76 -31.54 -11.50
CA PHE A 103 29.90 -32.70 -11.17
C PHE A 103 29.91 -33.79 -12.25
N GLY A 104 30.70 -33.60 -13.32
CA GLY A 104 30.98 -34.64 -14.30
C GLY A 104 31.91 -35.70 -13.71
N GLN A 105 31.60 -36.98 -13.88
CA GLN A 105 32.38 -38.05 -13.28
C GLN A 105 33.70 -38.31 -14.05
N PRO A 106 34.87 -38.38 -13.37
CA PRO A 106 35.11 -38.05 -11.95
C PRO A 106 35.14 -36.54 -11.71
N HIS A 107 34.53 -36.10 -10.61
CA HIS A 107 34.50 -34.68 -10.25
C HIS A 107 35.45 -34.32 -9.12
N GLU A 108 35.80 -33.03 -9.03
CA GLU A 108 36.65 -32.47 -7.98
C GLU A 108 35.86 -32.27 -6.66
N GLU A 109 36.56 -32.32 -5.53
CA GLU A 109 35.97 -32.05 -4.22
C GLU A 109 35.72 -30.54 -4.03
N PRO A 110 34.72 -30.16 -3.21
CA PRO A 110 34.47 -28.75 -2.91
C PRO A 110 35.68 -28.04 -2.29
N THR A 111 36.01 -26.85 -2.79
CA THR A 111 37.15 -26.05 -2.32
C THR A 111 36.74 -24.83 -1.48
N ALA A 112 35.45 -24.67 -1.19
CA ALA A 112 34.94 -23.60 -0.34
C ALA A 112 35.61 -23.65 1.04
N ALA A 113 35.90 -22.49 1.65
CA ALA A 113 36.71 -22.43 2.87
C ALA A 113 36.03 -23.08 4.09
N ASP A 114 34.72 -22.89 4.21
CA ASP A 114 33.85 -23.38 5.28
C ASP A 114 32.42 -23.61 4.74
N PHE A 115 31.51 -24.13 5.58
CA PHE A 115 30.15 -24.44 5.12
C PHE A 115 29.36 -23.21 4.70
N ARG A 116 29.57 -22.05 5.34
CA ARG A 116 28.88 -20.84 4.93
C ARG A 116 29.30 -20.42 3.53
N ALA A 117 30.61 -20.41 3.25
CA ALA A 117 31.12 -20.13 1.91
C ALA A 117 30.61 -21.14 0.87
N PHE A 118 30.43 -22.41 1.25
CA PHE A 118 29.86 -23.44 0.38
C PHE A 118 28.38 -23.19 0.08
N GLU A 119 27.57 -22.81 1.07
CA GLU A 119 26.15 -22.46 0.87
C GLU A 119 26.00 -21.20 0.02
N LEU A 120 26.80 -20.17 0.26
CA LEU A 120 26.84 -18.95 -0.56
C LEU A 120 27.19 -19.25 -2.03
N GLU A 121 28.17 -20.12 -2.27
CA GLU A 121 28.55 -20.57 -3.62
C GLU A 121 27.38 -21.31 -4.31
N ASN A 122 26.73 -22.25 -3.62
CA ASN A 122 25.64 -23.04 -4.20
C ASN A 122 24.35 -22.24 -4.37
N ASN A 123 24.08 -21.24 -3.52
CA ASN A 123 22.91 -20.38 -3.62
C ASN A 123 22.83 -19.66 -4.98
N ALA A 124 23.98 -19.38 -5.60
CA ALA A 124 24.05 -18.79 -6.93
C ALA A 124 23.39 -19.67 -8.03
N SER A 125 23.22 -20.99 -7.80
CA SER A 125 22.51 -21.87 -8.73
C SER A 125 20.99 -21.64 -8.73
N CYS A 126 20.42 -21.29 -7.56
CA CYS A 126 18.97 -21.07 -7.41
C CYS A 126 18.50 -19.87 -8.24
N VAL A 127 19.28 -18.78 -8.24
CA VAL A 127 18.94 -17.52 -8.92
C VAL A 127 18.97 -17.62 -10.45
N ARG A 128 19.51 -18.72 -11.01
CA ARG A 128 19.43 -19.00 -12.46
C ARG A 128 17.98 -19.21 -12.93
N CYS A 129 17.13 -19.74 -12.06
CA CYS A 129 15.72 -20.02 -12.34
C CYS A 129 14.78 -19.15 -11.49
N HIS A 130 15.15 -18.84 -10.25
CA HIS A 130 14.38 -18.02 -9.30
C HIS A 130 14.93 -16.58 -9.26
N GLY A 131 14.47 -15.73 -10.18
CA GLY A 131 15.05 -14.40 -10.41
C GLY A 131 14.50 -13.26 -9.54
N ALA A 132 13.43 -13.49 -8.77
CA ALA A 132 12.85 -12.49 -7.88
C ALA A 132 13.03 -12.96 -6.42
N PRO A 133 13.92 -12.33 -5.63
CA PRO A 133 13.98 -12.60 -4.21
C PRO A 133 12.65 -12.22 -3.54
N HIS A 134 12.25 -12.99 -2.55
CA HIS A 134 11.12 -12.64 -1.70
C HIS A 134 11.45 -11.40 -0.85
N ILE A 135 10.43 -10.63 -0.44
CA ILE A 135 10.56 -9.32 0.25
C ILE A 135 11.50 -9.30 1.47
N THR A 136 11.79 -10.46 2.07
CA THR A 136 12.67 -10.61 3.25
C THR A 136 13.99 -11.31 2.98
N SER A 137 14.43 -11.48 1.72
CA SER A 137 15.79 -11.95 1.48
C SER A 137 16.74 -10.98 2.19
N HIS A 138 17.56 -11.50 3.10
CA HIS A 138 18.52 -10.70 3.84
C HIS A 138 19.68 -10.37 2.91
N GLU A 139 19.41 -9.50 1.93
CA GLU A 139 20.37 -9.10 0.91
C GLU A 139 21.59 -8.45 1.57
N ALA A 140 22.75 -8.63 0.92
CA ALA A 140 23.94 -7.90 1.30
C ALA A 140 23.68 -6.39 1.13
N THR A 141 23.83 -5.63 2.21
CA THR A 141 23.73 -4.17 2.19
C THR A 141 25.13 -3.56 2.11
N ALA A 142 25.21 -2.26 1.83
CA ALA A 142 26.49 -1.53 1.91
C ALA A 142 27.12 -1.57 3.32
N GLU A 143 26.28 -1.76 4.35
CA GLU A 143 26.69 -1.85 5.76
C GLU A 143 26.97 -3.30 6.19
N ASN A 144 26.41 -4.28 5.46
CA ASN A 144 26.62 -5.69 5.68
C ASN A 144 26.83 -6.44 4.34
N PRO A 145 28.09 -6.54 3.87
CA PRO A 145 28.39 -6.95 2.51
C PRO A 145 28.23 -8.45 2.22
N GLU A 146 27.96 -9.28 3.22
CA GLU A 146 27.62 -10.70 3.04
C GLU A 146 26.13 -10.89 3.36
N PRO A 147 25.35 -11.59 2.51
CA PRO A 147 23.95 -11.85 2.84
C PRO A 147 23.88 -12.70 4.11
N ASN A 148 23.14 -12.23 5.11
CA ASN A 148 23.03 -12.92 6.40
C ASN A 148 22.20 -14.21 6.30
N ALA A 149 21.33 -14.32 5.29
CA ALA A 149 20.54 -15.51 5.01
C ALA A 149 20.47 -15.78 3.50
N VAL A 150 20.59 -17.03 3.10
CA VAL A 150 20.45 -17.54 1.72
C VAL A 150 19.30 -18.53 1.62
N CYS A 151 18.93 -18.93 0.39
CA CYS A 151 17.74 -19.75 0.14
C CYS A 151 17.72 -21.03 0.98
N THR A 152 18.87 -21.69 1.14
CA THR A 152 18.98 -22.96 1.89
C THR A 152 18.81 -22.81 3.40
N ASP A 153 19.04 -21.61 3.95
CA ASP A 153 18.81 -21.34 5.38
C ASP A 153 17.32 -21.43 5.71
N CYS A 154 16.46 -21.16 4.73
CA CYS A 154 15.02 -21.17 4.91
C CYS A 154 14.29 -22.29 4.17
N HIS A 155 14.78 -22.77 3.03
CA HIS A 155 14.07 -23.73 2.18
C HIS A 155 14.67 -25.14 2.18
N GLY A 156 15.84 -25.34 2.79
CA GLY A 156 16.61 -26.57 2.60
C GLY A 156 17.30 -26.61 1.23
N SER A 157 17.86 -27.77 0.86
CA SER A 157 18.71 -27.90 -0.35
C SER A 157 18.15 -28.88 -1.37
N HIS A 158 17.69 -30.05 -0.93
CA HIS A 158 17.06 -31.07 -1.77
C HIS A 158 15.59 -31.34 -1.41
N ASP A 159 15.10 -30.71 -0.35
CA ASP A 159 13.77 -30.88 0.25
C ASP A 159 12.93 -29.60 0.13
N VAL A 160 13.24 -28.75 -0.85
CA VAL A 160 12.59 -27.45 -1.08
C VAL A 160 11.09 -27.63 -1.32
N ALA A 161 10.28 -27.15 -0.39
CA ALA A 161 8.81 -27.14 -0.51
C ALA A 161 8.31 -25.93 -1.31
N THR A 162 7.11 -26.06 -1.89
CA THR A 162 6.38 -24.89 -2.39
C THR A 162 5.85 -24.07 -1.21
N VAL A 163 5.53 -22.80 -1.43
CA VAL A 163 4.83 -21.97 -0.44
C VAL A 163 3.56 -22.65 0.07
N ALA A 164 2.76 -23.24 -0.84
CA ALA A 164 1.50 -23.88 -0.50
C ALA A 164 1.69 -25.12 0.39
N ASP A 165 2.83 -25.79 0.24
CA ASP A 165 3.18 -27.01 0.98
C ASP A 165 4.07 -26.74 2.21
N TRP A 166 4.45 -25.48 2.47
CA TRP A 166 5.23 -25.09 3.65
C TRP A 166 4.26 -24.70 4.78
N PRO A 167 4.09 -25.51 5.83
CA PRO A 167 3.12 -25.21 6.89
C PRO A 167 3.47 -23.92 7.63
N ALA A 168 2.46 -23.10 7.94
CA ALA A 168 2.65 -21.80 8.60
C ALA A 168 3.39 -21.89 9.95
N ALA A 169 3.23 -22.99 10.69
CA ALA A 169 3.99 -23.23 11.92
C ALA A 169 5.49 -23.42 11.65
N ASP A 170 5.84 -24.15 10.58
CA ASP A 170 7.22 -24.39 10.17
C ASP A 170 7.85 -23.14 9.52
N GLN A 171 7.05 -22.15 9.12
CA GLN A 171 7.55 -20.88 8.57
C GLN A 171 8.11 -19.97 9.67
N ALA A 172 7.37 -19.78 10.77
CA ALA A 172 7.79 -18.94 11.88
C ALA A 172 8.99 -19.56 12.65
N ASP A 173 8.99 -20.88 12.84
CA ASP A 173 10.08 -21.59 13.52
C ASP A 173 11.43 -21.37 12.83
N ARG A 174 11.49 -21.42 11.49
CA ARG A 174 12.73 -21.15 10.73
C ARG A 174 13.24 -19.71 10.90
N CYS A 175 12.35 -18.76 11.18
CA CYS A 175 12.76 -17.37 11.46
C CYS A 175 13.27 -17.21 12.90
N ILE A 176 12.68 -17.91 13.87
CA ILE A 176 13.03 -17.82 15.31
C ILE A 176 14.41 -18.41 15.60
N ASP A 177 14.95 -19.27 14.73
CA ASP A 177 16.33 -19.74 14.84
C ASP A 177 17.36 -18.58 14.78
N CYS A 178 17.01 -17.46 14.14
CA CYS A 178 17.87 -16.28 14.02
C CYS A 178 17.28 -15.00 14.66
N HIS A 179 15.95 -14.92 14.79
CA HIS A 179 15.23 -13.78 15.38
C HIS A 179 14.71 -14.09 16.79
N ASP A 180 14.45 -13.06 17.61
CA ASP A 180 13.96 -13.26 18.98
C ASP A 180 12.60 -14.00 18.99
N ALA A 181 12.51 -15.05 19.81
CA ALA A 181 11.28 -15.81 20.01
C ALA A 181 10.15 -14.98 20.61
N SER A 182 10.44 -13.82 21.24
CA SER A 182 9.41 -12.89 21.71
C SER A 182 8.53 -12.33 20.58
N ASP A 183 9.00 -12.43 19.34
CA ASP A 183 8.37 -11.87 18.14
C ASP A 183 7.66 -12.94 17.29
N GLU A 184 7.43 -14.16 17.78
CA GLU A 184 6.83 -15.27 17.03
C GLU A 184 5.55 -14.86 16.27
N VAL A 185 4.65 -14.13 16.92
CA VAL A 185 3.41 -13.63 16.30
C VAL A 185 3.70 -12.64 15.17
N ARG A 186 4.70 -11.77 15.34
CA ARG A 186 5.12 -10.80 14.33
C ARG A 186 5.73 -11.51 13.12
N LEU A 187 6.61 -12.49 13.36
CA LEU A 187 7.24 -13.30 12.32
C LEU A 187 6.22 -14.14 11.56
N LEU A 188 5.20 -14.66 12.25
CA LEU A 188 4.09 -15.36 11.61
C LEU A 188 3.27 -14.43 10.70
N VAL A 189 2.99 -13.19 11.12
CA VAL A 189 2.28 -12.20 10.28
C VAL A 189 3.12 -11.82 9.07
N ILE A 190 4.42 -11.54 9.24
CA ILE A 190 5.31 -11.20 8.13
C ILE A 190 5.42 -12.37 7.14
N SER A 191 5.57 -13.61 7.62
CA SER A 191 5.69 -14.79 6.76
C SER A 191 4.38 -15.14 6.03
N SER A 192 3.25 -15.15 6.74
CA SER A 192 1.97 -15.58 6.17
C SER A 192 1.28 -14.51 5.32
N ALA A 193 1.42 -13.24 5.69
CA ALA A 193 0.71 -12.13 5.05
C ALA A 193 1.60 -11.21 4.21
N GLY A 194 2.93 -11.22 4.39
CA GLY A 194 3.85 -10.40 3.58
C GLY A 194 4.72 -11.22 2.62
N LEU A 195 5.28 -12.33 3.11
CA LEU A 195 6.43 -13.00 2.49
C LEU A 195 6.10 -13.87 1.28
N PHE A 196 4.97 -14.56 1.33
CA PHE A 196 4.63 -15.58 0.33
C PHE A 196 3.24 -15.42 -0.27
N THR A 197 2.56 -14.31 0.00
CA THR A 197 1.24 -14.08 -0.53
C THR A 197 1.30 -13.48 -1.94
N ASP A 198 0.53 -14.07 -2.86
CA ASP A 198 0.24 -13.46 -4.16
C ASP A 198 -0.92 -12.45 -4.06
N THR A 199 -1.55 -12.34 -2.88
CA THR A 199 -2.68 -11.44 -2.63
C THR A 199 -2.24 -10.23 -1.81
N VAL A 200 -2.43 -9.04 -2.38
CA VAL A 200 -2.28 -7.77 -1.66
C VAL A 200 -3.56 -7.52 -0.86
N ASP A 201 -3.51 -7.86 0.42
CA ASP A 201 -4.55 -7.55 1.42
C ASP A 201 -4.04 -6.55 2.46
N GLU A 202 -4.85 -6.25 3.48
CA GLU A 202 -4.51 -5.30 4.53
C GLU A 202 -3.29 -5.77 5.34
N ASN A 203 -3.19 -7.07 5.60
CA ASN A 203 -2.07 -7.64 6.35
C ASN A 203 -0.76 -7.58 5.56
N TYR A 204 -0.82 -7.69 4.23
CA TYR A 204 0.32 -7.47 3.34
C TYR A 204 0.93 -6.10 3.52
N CYS A 205 0.11 -5.04 3.41
CA CYS A 205 0.58 -3.66 3.60
C CYS A 205 1.13 -3.45 5.02
N LEU A 206 0.40 -3.96 6.02
CA LEU A 206 0.76 -3.81 7.43
C LEU A 206 1.99 -4.64 7.84
N SER A 207 2.43 -5.61 7.03
CA SER A 207 3.69 -6.33 7.28
C SER A 207 4.90 -5.40 7.26
N CYS A 208 4.84 -4.28 6.52
CA CYS A 208 5.87 -3.24 6.47
C CYS A 208 5.41 -1.92 7.09
N HIS A 209 4.15 -1.51 6.87
CA HIS A 209 3.67 -0.18 7.28
C HIS A 209 3.19 -0.08 8.72
N ARG A 210 3.15 -1.18 9.51
CA ARG A 210 2.71 -1.12 10.91
C ARG A 210 3.74 -0.46 11.84
N GLU A 211 5.01 -0.67 11.57
CA GLU A 211 6.11 -0.14 12.38
C GLU A 211 6.76 1.06 11.70
N ASP A 212 7.46 1.86 12.49
CA ASP A 212 8.20 3.00 11.96
C ASP A 212 9.39 2.48 11.12
N GLY A 213 9.41 2.88 9.86
CA GLY A 213 10.44 2.53 8.89
C GLY A 213 11.33 3.72 8.54
N PRO A 214 12.16 3.64 7.49
CA PRO A 214 12.95 4.78 7.02
C PRO A 214 12.10 5.96 6.50
N GLY A 215 10.77 5.77 6.38
CA GLY A 215 9.84 6.78 5.90
C GLY A 215 9.89 6.95 4.37
N LEU A 216 8.93 7.71 3.86
CA LEU A 216 8.90 8.16 2.48
C LEU A 216 9.81 9.38 2.36
N MET A 217 10.86 9.27 1.55
CA MET A 217 11.72 10.41 1.22
C MET A 217 11.07 11.28 0.15
N LEU A 218 11.02 12.59 0.41
CA LEU A 218 10.51 13.60 -0.50
C LEU A 218 11.65 14.27 -1.28
N GLY A 219 11.31 15.06 -2.31
CA GLY A 219 12.27 15.72 -3.19
C GLY A 219 13.13 16.81 -2.53
N ASP A 220 12.76 17.27 -1.33
CA ASP A 220 13.46 18.26 -0.51
C ASP A 220 14.31 17.63 0.60
N ASP A 221 14.55 16.32 0.53
CA ASP A 221 15.27 15.51 1.52
C ASP A 221 14.58 15.43 2.89
N GLU A 222 13.31 15.84 3.01
CA GLU A 222 12.48 15.56 4.18
C GLU A 222 11.88 14.15 4.11
N SER A 223 11.56 13.57 5.27
CA SER A 223 10.92 12.26 5.36
C SER A 223 9.54 12.35 6.01
N VAL A 224 8.60 11.60 5.45
CA VAL A 224 7.26 11.39 6.03
C VAL A 224 7.22 9.98 6.59
N SER A 225 6.81 9.83 7.86
CA SER A 225 6.64 8.47 8.41
C SER A 225 5.61 7.71 7.60
N THR A 226 5.97 6.48 7.24
CA THR A 226 5.08 5.53 6.55
C THR A 226 4.36 4.62 7.54
N GLN A 227 4.51 4.89 8.85
CA GLN A 227 3.84 4.14 9.89
C GLN A 227 2.32 4.35 9.83
N PHE A 228 1.59 3.26 10.01
CA PHE A 228 0.15 3.22 10.05
C PHE A 228 -0.33 2.75 11.42
N ASP A 229 -1.05 3.63 12.13
CA ASP A 229 -1.74 3.28 13.36
C ASP A 229 -3.12 2.68 13.04
N GLU A 230 -3.17 1.36 13.07
CA GLU A 230 -4.37 0.58 12.79
C GLU A 230 -5.50 0.85 13.80
N SER A 231 -5.15 1.13 15.06
CA SER A 231 -6.14 1.41 16.09
C SER A 231 -6.81 2.76 15.88
N ALA A 232 -6.02 3.78 15.51
CA ALA A 232 -6.54 5.10 15.17
C ALA A 232 -7.44 5.04 13.94
N PHE A 233 -7.02 4.37 12.86
CA PHE A 233 -7.84 4.24 11.65
C PHE A 233 -9.16 3.51 11.91
N ARG A 234 -9.15 2.38 12.65
CA ARG A 234 -10.37 1.65 13.00
C ARG A 234 -11.37 2.50 13.79
N SER A 235 -10.89 3.45 14.60
CA SER A 235 -11.74 4.37 15.37
C SER A 235 -12.20 5.61 14.59
N SER A 236 -11.69 5.80 13.37
CA SER A 236 -12.02 6.94 12.52
C SER A 236 -13.39 6.77 11.85
N VAL A 237 -13.88 7.82 11.19
CA VAL A 237 -15.13 7.75 10.40
C VAL A 237 -15.03 6.84 9.18
N HIS A 238 -13.82 6.44 8.79
CA HIS A 238 -13.54 5.47 7.73
C HIS A 238 -13.23 4.06 8.27
N GLY A 239 -13.27 3.88 9.60
CA GLY A 239 -12.98 2.63 10.31
C GLY A 239 -14.15 1.65 10.38
N GLU A 240 -14.21 0.81 11.41
CA GLU A 240 -15.15 -0.33 11.46
C GLU A 240 -16.63 0.08 11.63
N ASP A 241 -16.89 1.23 12.26
CA ASP A 241 -18.22 1.72 12.60
C ASP A 241 -18.78 2.74 11.58
N ASN A 242 -18.61 2.48 10.29
CA ASN A 242 -19.10 3.35 9.20
C ASN A 242 -20.25 2.70 8.39
N GLU A 243 -21.04 3.52 7.69
CA GLU A 243 -22.22 3.06 6.93
C GLU A 243 -21.89 2.46 5.55
N TRP A 244 -20.66 2.64 5.06
CA TRP A 244 -20.16 2.20 3.76
C TRP A 244 -19.54 0.79 3.80
N GLY A 245 -19.35 0.21 4.99
CA GLY A 245 -18.71 -1.08 5.18
C GLY A 245 -17.19 -0.98 5.32
N GLU A 246 -16.49 -2.10 5.17
CA GLU A 246 -15.05 -2.16 5.36
C GLU A 246 -14.30 -1.41 4.24
N ILE A 247 -13.52 -0.40 4.63
CA ILE A 247 -12.66 0.37 3.73
C ILE A 247 -11.23 -0.15 3.84
N SER A 248 -10.81 -0.95 2.85
CA SER A 248 -9.41 -1.38 2.69
C SER A 248 -8.45 -0.25 2.30
N CYS A 249 -7.15 -0.47 2.52
CA CYS A 249 -6.09 0.48 2.14
C CYS A 249 -6.15 0.87 0.66
N ARG A 250 -6.51 -0.09 -0.22
CA ARG A 250 -6.54 0.10 -1.67
C ARG A 250 -7.74 0.91 -2.17
N HIS A 251 -8.76 1.16 -1.33
CA HIS A 251 -9.82 2.09 -1.70
C HIS A 251 -9.34 3.54 -1.77
N CYS A 252 -8.34 3.91 -0.95
CA CYS A 252 -7.71 5.24 -1.02
C CYS A 252 -6.38 5.19 -1.79
N HIS A 253 -5.58 4.13 -1.59
CA HIS A 253 -4.34 3.90 -2.32
C HIS A 253 -4.59 3.04 -3.56
N GLU A 254 -5.40 3.54 -4.51
CA GLU A 254 -5.83 2.78 -5.69
C GLU A 254 -4.65 2.26 -6.54
N ASN A 255 -3.55 3.01 -6.55
CA ASN A 255 -2.31 2.69 -7.28
C ASN A 255 -1.31 1.86 -6.45
N ALA A 256 -1.66 1.39 -5.25
CA ALA A 256 -0.80 0.53 -4.48
C ALA A 256 -0.57 -0.80 -5.21
N THR A 257 0.70 -1.11 -5.46
CA THR A 257 1.16 -2.38 -6.06
C THR A 257 1.87 -3.24 -5.02
N PRO A 258 2.02 -4.55 -5.25
CA PRO A 258 2.94 -5.37 -4.47
C PRO A 258 4.36 -4.77 -4.49
N TYR A 259 5.13 -5.05 -3.45
CA TYR A 259 6.55 -4.73 -3.36
C TYR A 259 7.38 -5.56 -4.38
N PRO A 260 8.44 -4.98 -4.97
CA PRO A 260 8.82 -3.57 -4.91
C PRO A 260 7.81 -2.70 -5.65
N HIS A 261 7.23 -1.73 -4.94
CA HIS A 261 6.30 -0.76 -5.50
C HIS A 261 7.02 0.56 -5.79
N PRO A 262 6.58 1.34 -6.80
CA PRO A 262 7.18 2.63 -7.12
C PRO A 262 7.24 3.57 -5.92
N ALA A 263 8.25 4.43 -5.88
CA ALA A 263 8.29 5.52 -4.91
C ALA A 263 7.17 6.53 -5.21
N VAL A 264 6.61 7.14 -4.16
CA VAL A 264 5.74 8.30 -4.32
C VAL A 264 6.62 9.51 -4.59
N GLU A 265 6.43 10.13 -5.74
CA GLU A 265 7.18 11.32 -6.14
C GLU A 265 6.41 12.58 -5.73
N ALA A 266 6.89 13.27 -4.70
CA ALA A 266 6.41 14.59 -4.29
C ALA A 266 7.59 15.49 -3.95
N ALA A 267 7.55 16.76 -4.36
CA ALA A 267 8.68 17.65 -4.18
C ALA A 267 8.89 18.05 -2.72
N ASP A 268 7.80 18.21 -1.97
CA ASP A 268 7.76 18.60 -0.58
C ASP A 268 6.48 18.05 0.08
N HIS A 269 6.34 18.24 1.40
CA HIS A 269 5.18 17.77 2.16
C HIS A 269 3.86 18.37 1.64
N ARG A 270 3.93 19.57 1.05
CA ARG A 270 2.75 20.27 0.57
C ARG A 270 2.24 19.67 -0.74
N ASP A 271 3.13 19.36 -1.68
CA ASP A 271 2.79 18.64 -2.92
C ASP A 271 2.18 17.27 -2.59
N TYR A 272 2.72 16.57 -1.59
CA TYR A 272 2.15 15.30 -1.13
C TYR A 272 0.71 15.49 -0.61
N SER A 273 0.47 16.49 0.25
CA SER A 273 -0.87 16.79 0.79
C SER A 273 -1.89 17.17 -0.28
N LEU A 274 -1.47 17.98 -1.26
CA LEU A 274 -2.29 18.38 -2.41
C LEU A 274 -2.67 17.18 -3.26
N ALA A 275 -1.71 16.32 -3.61
CA ALA A 275 -1.95 15.12 -4.41
C ALA A 275 -2.88 14.13 -3.69
N MET A 276 -2.67 13.91 -2.38
CA MET A 276 -3.49 12.97 -1.61
C MET A 276 -4.93 13.48 -1.39
N SER A 277 -5.15 14.80 -1.37
CA SER A 277 -6.50 15.37 -1.23
C SER A 277 -7.42 15.04 -2.42
N GLU A 278 -6.86 14.76 -3.61
CA GLU A 278 -7.66 14.35 -4.77
C GLU A 278 -8.36 13.01 -4.57
N ASN A 279 -7.78 12.11 -3.75
CA ASN A 279 -8.36 10.79 -3.47
C ASN A 279 -9.74 10.90 -2.80
N CYS A 280 -10.00 11.97 -2.04
CA CYS A 280 -11.28 12.19 -1.38
C CYS A 280 -12.43 12.32 -2.39
N ALA A 281 -12.16 12.83 -3.61
CA ALA A 281 -13.17 13.08 -4.63
C ALA A 281 -13.84 11.79 -5.15
N ALA A 282 -13.17 10.63 -5.03
CA ALA A 282 -13.70 9.35 -5.50
C ALA A 282 -15.00 8.95 -4.77
N CYS A 283 -15.12 9.32 -3.49
CA CYS A 283 -16.27 8.97 -2.65
C CYS A 283 -17.05 10.19 -2.14
N HIS A 284 -16.38 11.34 -1.92
CA HIS A 284 -16.99 12.57 -1.41
C HIS A 284 -17.19 13.62 -2.51
N ASP A 285 -17.66 13.19 -3.68
CA ASP A 285 -17.87 14.02 -4.87
C ASP A 285 -18.61 15.33 -4.57
N HIS A 286 -19.72 15.27 -3.84
CA HIS A 286 -20.51 16.45 -3.51
C HIS A 286 -19.75 17.47 -2.64
N ASN A 287 -19.06 17.01 -1.60
CA ASN A 287 -18.27 17.89 -0.74
C ASN A 287 -17.05 18.43 -1.49
N PHE A 288 -16.47 17.64 -2.39
CA PHE A 288 -15.36 18.05 -3.24
C PHE A 288 -15.81 19.13 -4.24
N GLU A 289 -17.00 19.01 -4.83
CA GLU A 289 -17.60 20.07 -5.65
C GLU A 289 -17.83 21.35 -4.85
N LEU A 290 -18.37 21.27 -3.63
CA LEU A 290 -18.53 22.43 -2.75
C LEU A 290 -17.18 23.08 -2.40
N ALA A 291 -16.15 22.27 -2.13
CA ALA A 291 -14.78 22.71 -1.84
C ALA A 291 -14.20 23.57 -2.96
N GLN A 292 -14.50 23.23 -4.21
CA GLN A 292 -14.03 23.99 -5.37
C GLN A 292 -14.69 25.37 -5.51
N ASP A 293 -15.84 25.60 -4.88
CA ASP A 293 -16.53 26.90 -4.84
C ASP A 293 -16.18 27.71 -3.57
N SER A 294 -15.08 27.39 -2.89
CA SER A 294 -14.63 28.06 -1.66
C SER A 294 -13.50 29.06 -1.89
N VAL A 295 -13.32 29.98 -0.94
CA VAL A 295 -12.18 30.93 -0.96
C VAL A 295 -10.82 30.25 -0.91
N HIS A 296 -10.71 29.05 -0.35
CA HIS A 296 -9.46 28.31 -0.34
C HIS A 296 -9.15 27.75 -1.73
N ALA A 297 -10.16 27.26 -2.45
CA ALA A 297 -9.98 26.82 -3.84
C ALA A 297 -9.63 28.00 -4.77
N ASP A 298 -10.27 29.16 -4.58
CA ASP A 298 -9.92 30.40 -5.31
C ASP A 298 -8.45 30.79 -5.05
N ALA A 299 -8.01 30.80 -3.79
CA ALA A 299 -6.63 31.11 -3.42
C ALA A 299 -5.63 30.10 -4.01
N LEU A 300 -5.95 28.80 -3.96
CA LEU A 300 -5.13 27.74 -4.56
C LEU A 300 -5.01 27.92 -6.08
N ALA A 301 -6.12 28.25 -6.75
CA ALA A 301 -6.13 28.52 -8.20
C ALA A 301 -5.32 29.78 -8.57
N ASP A 302 -5.27 30.77 -7.69
CA ASP A 302 -4.42 31.97 -7.82
C ASP A 302 -2.92 31.69 -7.52
N GLY A 303 -2.59 30.46 -7.13
CA GLY A 303 -1.22 29.99 -6.92
C GLY A 303 -0.75 30.03 -5.46
N ASP A 304 -1.65 30.30 -4.51
CA ASP A 304 -1.35 30.15 -3.09
C ASP A 304 -1.36 28.67 -2.72
N ARG A 305 -0.18 28.04 -2.75
CA ARG A 305 -0.03 26.64 -2.37
C ARG A 305 -0.46 26.39 -0.92
N ASP A 306 -0.44 27.38 -0.02
CA ASP A 306 -0.76 27.18 1.40
C ASP A 306 -2.27 27.22 1.70
N ALA A 307 -3.11 27.45 0.68
CA ALA A 307 -4.56 27.46 0.84
C ALA A 307 -5.11 26.08 1.25
N ALA A 308 -5.95 26.01 2.28
CA ALA A 308 -6.33 24.74 2.90
C ALA A 308 -7.11 23.81 1.96
N VAL A 309 -6.71 22.52 1.93
CA VAL A 309 -7.38 21.40 1.27
C VAL A 309 -7.95 20.42 2.31
N CYS A 310 -8.55 19.32 1.84
CA CYS A 310 -9.26 18.35 2.69
C CYS A 310 -8.41 17.87 3.88
N THR A 311 -7.15 17.53 3.61
CA THR A 311 -6.21 16.93 4.55
C THR A 311 -5.69 17.92 5.60
N ASP A 312 -5.73 19.23 5.35
CA ASP A 312 -5.33 20.25 6.32
C ASP A 312 -6.36 20.38 7.46
N CYS A 313 -7.63 20.10 7.17
CA CYS A 313 -8.71 20.15 8.16
C CYS A 313 -9.02 18.78 8.77
N HIS A 314 -9.00 17.72 7.95
CA HIS A 314 -9.46 16.38 8.35
C HIS A 314 -8.33 15.37 8.61
N GLY A 315 -7.10 15.63 8.15
CA GLY A 315 -6.02 14.65 8.15
C GLY A 315 -6.19 13.56 7.07
N PHE A 316 -5.52 12.42 7.27
CA PHE A 316 -5.43 11.33 6.28
C PHE A 316 -6.03 10.01 6.82
N HIS A 317 -5.34 9.36 7.76
CA HIS A 317 -5.71 8.03 8.28
C HIS A 317 -6.55 8.06 9.57
N ASN A 318 -6.64 9.18 10.27
CA ASN A 318 -7.43 9.31 11.50
C ASN A 318 -8.46 10.44 11.36
N VAL A 319 -9.34 10.31 10.37
CA VAL A 319 -10.38 11.30 10.12
C VAL A 319 -11.48 11.16 11.18
N VAL A 320 -11.70 12.23 11.95
CA VAL A 320 -12.72 12.26 13.00
C VAL A 320 -13.83 13.28 12.64
N PRO A 321 -15.04 13.16 13.24
CA PRO A 321 -16.05 14.20 13.09
C PRO A 321 -15.53 15.54 13.62
N ALA A 322 -15.40 16.53 12.73
CA ALA A 322 -14.81 17.83 13.07
C ALA A 322 -15.60 18.61 14.16
N ALA A 323 -16.87 18.25 14.38
CA ALA A 323 -17.76 18.89 15.34
C ALA A 323 -17.83 18.20 16.71
N GLU A 324 -16.96 17.24 17.01
CA GLU A 324 -16.99 16.50 18.27
C GLU A 324 -15.62 16.51 18.99
N PRO A 325 -15.48 17.26 20.12
CA PRO A 325 -16.41 18.28 20.61
C PRO A 325 -16.53 19.46 19.65
N ARG A 326 -17.62 20.23 19.71
CA ARG A 326 -17.92 21.34 18.77
C ARG A 326 -16.83 22.40 18.68
N SER A 327 -16.07 22.58 19.75
CA SER A 327 -14.92 23.50 19.79
C SER A 327 -13.78 23.10 18.84
N ASN A 328 -13.72 21.85 18.38
CA ASN A 328 -12.74 21.39 17.40
C ASN A 328 -12.82 22.16 16.09
N VAL A 329 -14.03 22.53 15.64
CA VAL A 329 -14.23 23.35 14.44
C VAL A 329 -13.39 24.63 14.50
N SER A 330 -13.54 25.40 15.58
CA SER A 330 -12.81 26.65 15.75
C SER A 330 -11.30 26.42 15.93
N GLN A 331 -10.90 25.31 16.56
CA GLN A 331 -9.49 24.95 16.73
C GLN A 331 -8.79 24.58 15.42
N ILE A 332 -9.49 23.95 14.48
CA ILE A 332 -8.95 23.66 13.14
C ILE A 332 -8.70 24.98 12.40
N CYS A 333 -9.69 25.89 12.37
CA CYS A 333 -9.53 27.19 11.72
C CYS A 333 -8.39 28.01 12.33
N ARG A 334 -8.18 27.92 13.65
CA ARG A 334 -7.10 28.62 14.38
C ARG A 334 -5.71 28.33 13.83
N GLN A 335 -5.47 27.13 13.29
CA GLN A 335 -4.15 26.71 12.84
C GLN A 335 -3.54 27.70 11.83
N CYS A 336 -4.39 28.28 10.97
CA CYS A 336 -4.00 29.34 10.03
C CYS A 336 -4.59 30.70 10.42
N HIS A 337 -5.84 30.74 10.89
CA HIS A 337 -6.60 31.96 11.20
C HIS A 337 -6.53 32.36 12.69
N SER A 338 -5.34 32.26 13.28
CA SER A 338 -5.13 32.51 14.71
C SER A 338 -5.58 33.89 15.18
N THR A 339 -5.34 34.94 14.39
CA THR A 339 -5.70 36.33 14.76
C THR A 339 -7.21 36.51 14.95
N ILE A 340 -8.02 36.01 14.01
CA ILE A 340 -9.49 36.11 14.13
C ILE A 340 -10.04 35.11 15.14
N TYR A 341 -9.38 33.96 15.33
CA TYR A 341 -9.72 33.03 16.40
C TYR A 341 -9.57 33.69 17.78
N ASP A 342 -8.50 34.45 18.02
CA ASP A 342 -8.30 35.13 19.32
C ASP A 342 -9.40 36.17 19.58
N GLU A 343 -9.87 36.87 18.55
CA GLU A 343 -11.04 37.75 18.65
C GLU A 343 -12.32 36.97 18.94
N TYR A 344 -12.58 35.88 18.21
CA TYR A 344 -13.74 35.00 18.43
C TYR A 344 -13.75 34.43 19.85
N ALA A 345 -12.61 33.95 20.35
CA ALA A 345 -12.48 33.31 21.66
C ALA A 345 -12.82 34.25 22.83
N THR A 346 -12.71 35.57 22.62
CA THR A 346 -13.08 36.60 23.62
C THR A 346 -14.48 37.19 23.39
N SER A 347 -15.17 36.76 22.32
CA SER A 347 -16.55 37.16 22.03
C SER A 347 -17.54 36.39 22.91
N VAL A 348 -18.79 36.84 22.96
CA VAL A 348 -19.86 36.13 23.69
C VAL A 348 -20.11 34.71 23.17
N HIS A 349 -19.95 34.45 21.87
CA HIS A 349 -20.13 33.11 21.32
C HIS A 349 -18.94 32.21 21.64
N GLY A 350 -17.72 32.71 21.49
CA GLY A 350 -16.51 31.94 21.78
C GLY A 350 -16.30 31.69 23.26
N ASP A 351 -16.55 32.67 24.12
CA ASP A 351 -16.47 32.51 25.59
C ASP A 351 -17.46 31.44 26.07
N SER A 352 -18.71 31.50 25.61
CA SER A 352 -19.70 30.47 25.94
C SER A 352 -19.35 29.09 25.37
N LEU A 353 -18.76 28.98 24.18
CA LEU A 353 -18.34 27.70 23.63
C LEU A 353 -17.16 27.09 24.39
N LEU A 354 -16.14 27.90 24.66
CA LEU A 354 -14.83 27.44 25.11
C LEU A 354 -14.72 27.35 26.64
N ASN A 355 -15.38 28.25 27.37
CA ASN A 355 -15.30 28.33 28.83
C ASN A 355 -16.56 27.79 29.52
N ASP A 356 -17.75 28.05 28.97
CA ASP A 356 -19.01 27.54 29.52
C ASP A 356 -19.42 26.17 28.95
N GLU A 357 -18.68 25.66 27.95
CA GLU A 357 -18.95 24.42 27.22
C GLU A 357 -20.36 24.37 26.58
N ASN A 358 -20.95 25.55 26.31
CA ASN A 358 -22.25 25.65 25.67
C ASN A 358 -22.15 25.28 24.19
N GLN A 359 -22.79 24.17 23.80
CA GLN A 359 -22.80 23.70 22.41
C GLN A 359 -23.82 24.46 21.53
N ASP A 360 -24.73 25.23 22.12
CA ASP A 360 -25.78 26.00 21.42
C ASP A 360 -25.31 27.42 21.08
N VAL A 361 -24.13 27.52 20.48
CA VAL A 361 -23.54 28.78 19.99
C VAL A 361 -22.85 28.55 18.64
N PRO A 362 -22.72 29.58 17.80
CA PRO A 362 -22.06 29.44 16.51
C PRO A 362 -20.54 29.36 16.66
N THR A 363 -19.93 28.58 15.78
CA THR A 363 -18.50 28.52 15.47
C THR A 363 -18.23 29.25 14.15
N CYS A 364 -17.05 29.06 13.57
CA CYS A 364 -16.70 29.65 12.28
C CYS A 364 -17.64 29.20 11.15
N ILE A 365 -18.07 27.94 11.13
CA ILE A 365 -18.81 27.37 9.99
C ILE A 365 -20.27 27.82 9.93
N GLU A 366 -20.88 28.22 11.06
CA GLU A 366 -22.26 28.73 11.05
C GLU A 366 -22.38 30.06 10.31
N CYS A 367 -21.33 30.88 10.31
CA CYS A 367 -21.33 32.15 9.58
C CYS A 367 -20.74 32.00 8.17
N HIS A 368 -19.70 31.19 8.00
CA HIS A 368 -18.93 31.13 6.75
C HIS A 368 -19.31 29.98 5.82
N GLY A 369 -20.06 28.98 6.31
CA GLY A 369 -20.30 27.72 5.61
C GLY A 369 -19.23 26.67 5.91
N VAL A 370 -19.45 25.46 5.39
CA VAL A 370 -18.52 24.33 5.48
C VAL A 370 -18.38 23.71 4.10
N HIS A 371 -17.15 23.40 3.72
CA HIS A 371 -16.74 23.01 2.36
C HIS A 371 -17.03 24.07 1.29
N ASN A 372 -17.93 25.03 1.45
CA ASN A 372 -18.13 26.16 0.52
C ASN A 372 -17.85 27.50 1.20
N ILE A 373 -16.74 27.57 1.95
CA ILE A 373 -16.38 28.71 2.79
C ILE A 373 -16.36 29.98 1.93
N GLY A 374 -17.28 30.90 2.21
CA GLY A 374 -17.47 32.11 1.42
C GLY A 374 -16.57 33.28 1.87
N ASP A 375 -16.22 34.15 0.91
CA ASP A 375 -15.39 35.32 1.17
C ASP A 375 -16.13 36.36 2.04
N PRO A 376 -15.66 36.60 3.29
CA PRO A 376 -16.30 37.52 4.20
C PRO A 376 -16.14 39.00 3.80
N THR A 377 -15.25 39.31 2.87
CA THR A 377 -15.01 40.66 2.39
C THR A 377 -16.02 41.11 1.32
N THR A 378 -16.77 40.16 0.74
CA THR A 378 -17.71 40.45 -0.34
C THR A 378 -18.95 41.21 0.12
N ASN A 379 -19.53 41.98 -0.80
CA ASN A 379 -20.84 42.63 -0.56
C ASN A 379 -21.95 41.60 -0.36
N LEU A 380 -21.87 40.45 -1.02
CA LEU A 380 -22.88 39.40 -0.90
C LEU A 380 -22.93 38.84 0.52
N PHE A 381 -21.77 38.54 1.11
CA PHE A 381 -21.67 38.11 2.51
C PHE A 381 -22.28 39.15 3.45
N ARG A 382 -21.90 40.43 3.29
CA ARG A 382 -22.40 41.53 4.13
C ARG A 382 -23.91 41.73 4.05
N ILE A 383 -24.51 41.51 2.88
CA ILE A 383 -25.97 41.63 2.70
C ILE A 383 -26.71 40.45 3.35
N ARG A 384 -26.09 39.27 3.42
CA ARG A 384 -26.68 38.05 3.99
C ARG A 384 -26.53 37.96 5.52
N SER A 385 -25.63 38.73 6.13
CA SER A 385 -25.35 38.64 7.56
C SER A 385 -26.57 38.77 8.49
N PRO A 386 -27.59 39.62 8.22
CA PRO A 386 -28.77 39.66 9.09
C PRO A 386 -29.57 38.36 9.11
N GLN A 387 -29.60 37.62 7.98
CA GLN A 387 -30.27 36.31 7.94
C GLN A 387 -29.51 35.28 8.77
N LEU A 388 -28.17 35.24 8.68
CA LEU A 388 -27.33 34.33 9.48
C LEU A 388 -27.58 34.50 10.98
N CYS A 389 -27.65 35.76 11.46
CA CYS A 389 -27.94 36.02 12.87
C CYS A 389 -29.39 35.62 13.25
N ALA A 390 -30.33 35.83 12.33
CA ALA A 390 -31.74 35.54 12.57
C ALA A 390 -32.03 34.04 12.72
N GLU A 391 -31.23 33.16 12.09
CA GLU A 391 -31.38 31.70 12.21
C GLU A 391 -31.29 31.17 13.64
N CYS A 392 -30.66 31.92 14.56
CA CYS A 392 -30.66 31.59 15.99
C CYS A 392 -31.43 32.63 16.82
N HIS A 393 -31.20 33.93 16.57
CA HIS A 393 -31.74 35.00 17.42
C HIS A 393 -33.16 35.46 17.07
N ALA A 394 -33.74 35.00 15.97
CA ALA A 394 -35.11 35.32 15.58
C ALA A 394 -36.09 34.14 15.75
N ASN A 395 -35.64 33.02 16.33
CA ASN A 395 -36.44 31.81 16.50
C ASN A 395 -37.35 31.81 17.75
N GLU A 396 -37.61 32.97 18.35
CA GLU A 396 -38.66 33.09 19.37
C GLU A 396 -40.03 33.23 18.71
N LEU A 397 -40.67 32.09 18.43
CA LEU A 397 -42.13 31.98 18.19
C LEU A 397 -42.76 30.88 19.03
#